data_AF-A0A238BMM1-F1
#
_entry.id   AF-A0A238BMM1-F1
#
_cell.length_a   1.000
_cell.length_b   1.000
_cell.length_c   1.000
_cell.angle_alpha   90.00
_cell.angle_beta   90.00
_cell.angle_gamma   90.00
#
_symmetry.space_group_name_H-M   'P 1'
#
loop_
_entity.id
_entity.type
_entity.pdbx_description
1 polymer ?
#
loop_
_entity_poly.entity_id
_entity_poly.type
_entity_poly.pdbx_seq_one_letter_code
_entity_poly.pdbx_strand_id
1 'polypeptide(L)'
;MAVIDSVPNNEESRKEYMKNARQTFNSVLDALLQLTESLLDAQLLGLVLALKKSSDCQLYFHIQLRSDLVLSQAVTIVTTGLLALLEQGSAELPDWSINSPLVTVFSFLSCYGDERGMMEDAKECWASLHDRVLFKFLHATSSVASVCVPTNLSEPLRSGCTFSVYAVFWNLGINHEATFAQSIAGNSTLEQSINLAAVKALASYASALKNVSNTAEELVAELTTTVEANPTNKNISIFRLVMAVNVALHGIPVLCCKSGKDRTSMAITYEEGRIIRENCGVTAEQMGEMIVCLRREGVRRENCRKNIGKALYSFSPFQMNFIPKEFRPPSGTFAQGIAS
;
A
#
# COMPACT_ATOMS: atom_id res chain seq x y z
N MET A 1 46.82 -6.78 -20.11
CA MET A 1 47.14 -5.58 -19.31
C MET A 1 48.52 -5.05 -19.71
N ALA A 2 48.76 -4.79 -21.01
CA ALA A 2 50.10 -4.47 -21.53
C ALA A 2 50.11 -3.42 -22.67
N VAL A 3 48.96 -2.79 -22.96
CA VAL A 3 48.86 -1.71 -23.97
C VAL A 3 48.70 -0.34 -23.31
N ILE A 4 48.29 -0.29 -22.04
CA ILE A 4 48.11 0.97 -21.29
C ILE A 4 49.46 1.49 -20.76
N ASP A 5 50.41 0.61 -20.47
CA ASP A 5 51.73 0.98 -19.91
C ASP A 5 52.75 1.48 -20.96
N SER A 6 52.44 1.39 -22.25
CA SER A 6 53.29 1.88 -23.35
C SER A 6 52.86 3.22 -23.93
N VAL A 7 51.78 3.83 -23.40
CA VAL A 7 51.36 5.17 -23.81
C VAL A 7 52.34 6.17 -23.19
N PRO A 8 53.07 6.97 -23.98
CA PRO A 8 53.94 7.99 -23.42
C PRO A 8 53.10 8.87 -22.48
N ASN A 9 53.62 9.11 -21.27
CA ASN A 9 52.98 9.89 -20.21
C ASN A 9 52.97 11.40 -20.58
N ASN A 10 52.41 11.71 -21.74
CA ASN A 10 52.25 13.04 -22.31
C ASN A 10 50.85 13.53 -21.94
N GLU A 11 50.77 14.59 -21.15
CA GLU A 11 49.50 15.21 -20.74
C GLU A 11 48.61 15.56 -21.93
N GLU A 12 49.20 15.92 -23.06
CA GLU A 12 48.48 16.31 -24.27
C GLU A 12 47.75 15.12 -24.89
N SER A 13 48.42 13.97 -25.00
CA SER A 13 47.81 12.72 -25.46
C SER A 13 46.70 12.26 -24.51
N ARG A 14 46.89 12.40 -23.18
CA ARG A 14 45.85 12.08 -22.20
C ARG A 14 44.63 12.98 -22.33
N LYS A 15 44.82 14.30 -22.54
CA LYS A 15 43.72 15.25 -22.81
C LYS A 15 42.98 14.90 -24.09
N GLU A 16 43.70 14.51 -25.13
CA GLU A 16 43.12 14.08 -26.40
C GLU A 16 42.29 12.79 -26.25
N TYR A 17 42.82 11.78 -25.56
CA TYR A 17 42.06 10.56 -25.24
C TYR A 17 40.81 10.85 -24.43
N MET A 18 40.89 11.70 -23.40
CA MET A 18 39.72 12.09 -22.60
C MET A 18 38.68 12.85 -23.44
N LYS A 19 39.12 13.74 -24.33
CA LYS A 19 38.23 14.47 -25.24
C LYS A 19 37.52 13.51 -26.20
N ASN A 20 38.26 12.60 -26.82
CA ASN A 20 37.72 11.62 -27.74
C ASN A 20 36.76 10.65 -27.03
N ALA A 21 37.13 10.14 -25.85
CA ALA A 21 36.25 9.31 -25.04
C ALA A 21 34.95 10.05 -24.68
N ARG A 22 35.03 11.30 -24.22
CA ARG A 22 33.86 12.12 -23.90
C ARG A 22 32.97 12.38 -25.12
N GLN A 23 33.56 12.67 -26.27
CA GLN A 23 32.81 12.85 -27.52
C GLN A 23 32.09 11.56 -27.91
N THR A 24 32.78 10.41 -27.87
CA THR A 24 32.16 9.11 -28.14
C THR A 24 31.03 8.81 -27.15
N PHE A 25 31.23 9.05 -25.86
CA PHE A 25 30.18 8.88 -24.85
C PHE A 25 28.96 9.76 -25.13
N ASN A 26 29.17 11.04 -25.45
CA ASN A 26 28.08 11.94 -25.81
C ASN A 26 27.33 11.45 -27.05
N SER A 27 28.05 11.03 -28.11
CA SER A 27 27.40 10.50 -29.32
C SER A 27 26.59 9.23 -29.06
N VAL A 28 27.04 8.36 -28.15
CA VAL A 28 26.26 7.18 -27.73
C VAL A 28 25.02 7.61 -26.95
N LEU A 29 25.12 8.59 -26.05
CA LEU A 29 23.97 9.13 -25.31
C LEU A 29 22.95 9.79 -26.25
N ASP A 30 23.41 10.54 -27.25
CA ASP A 30 22.55 11.15 -28.27
C ASP A 30 21.81 10.07 -29.08
N ALA A 31 22.50 8.98 -29.46
CA ALA A 31 21.88 7.86 -30.15
C ALA A 31 20.85 7.12 -29.28
N LEU A 32 21.11 6.96 -27.98
CA LEU A 32 20.16 6.39 -27.02
C LEU A 32 18.94 7.29 -26.82
N LEU A 33 19.13 8.61 -26.80
CA LEU A 33 18.04 9.57 -26.72
C LEU A 33 17.17 9.48 -27.99
N GLN A 34 17.78 9.48 -29.18
CA GLN A 34 17.07 9.37 -30.45
C GLN A 34 16.31 8.04 -30.59
N LEU A 35 16.89 6.94 -30.09
CA LEU A 35 16.20 5.65 -30.02
C LEU A 35 14.97 5.73 -29.10
N THR A 36 15.11 6.39 -27.95
CA THR A 36 14.02 6.58 -26.99
C THR A 36 12.89 7.41 -27.58
N GLU A 37 13.20 8.52 -28.24
CA GLU A 37 12.24 9.35 -28.97
C GLU A 37 11.53 8.55 -30.08
N SER A 38 12.29 7.78 -30.87
CA SER A 38 11.72 6.95 -31.93
C SER A 38 10.76 5.87 -31.39
N LEU A 39 11.08 5.28 -30.22
CA LEU A 39 10.21 4.33 -29.54
C LEU A 39 8.94 5.00 -29.02
N LEU A 40 9.05 6.20 -28.44
CA LEU A 40 7.90 7.00 -28.00
C LEU A 40 6.99 7.38 -29.18
N ASP A 41 7.56 7.81 -30.30
CA ASP A 41 6.80 8.12 -31.52
C ASP A 41 6.09 6.89 -32.08
N ALA A 42 6.77 5.74 -32.10
CA ALA A 42 6.16 4.47 -32.53
C ALA A 42 5.02 4.03 -31.59
N GLN A 43 5.18 4.22 -30.27
CA GLN A 43 4.13 3.96 -29.29
C GLN A 43 2.95 4.92 -29.47
N LEU A 44 3.21 6.21 -29.68
CA LEU A 44 2.18 7.22 -29.92
C LEU A 44 1.42 6.91 -31.22
N LEU A 45 2.12 6.57 -32.30
CA LEU A 45 1.48 6.12 -33.53
C LEU A 45 0.67 4.85 -33.30
N GLY A 46 1.20 3.87 -32.56
CA GLY A 46 0.48 2.66 -32.15
C GLY A 46 -0.81 2.97 -31.40
N LEU A 47 -0.77 3.91 -30.45
CA LEU A 47 -1.95 4.40 -29.74
C LEU A 47 -2.94 5.06 -30.71
N VAL A 48 -2.50 5.98 -31.57
CA VAL A 48 -3.38 6.63 -32.56
C VAL A 48 -4.04 5.59 -33.47
N LEU A 49 -3.30 4.57 -33.91
CA LEU A 49 -3.81 3.48 -34.74
C LEU A 49 -4.81 2.60 -33.98
N ALA A 50 -4.53 2.27 -32.71
CA ALA A 50 -5.39 1.48 -31.84
C ALA A 50 -6.67 2.22 -31.45
N LEU A 51 -6.60 3.54 -31.28
CA LEU A 51 -7.70 4.42 -30.91
C LEU A 51 -8.48 4.94 -32.13
N LYS A 52 -8.28 4.37 -33.33
CA LYS A 52 -8.98 4.81 -34.56
C LYS A 52 -10.50 4.73 -34.47
N LYS A 53 -11.05 3.85 -33.65
CA LYS A 53 -12.50 3.78 -33.42
C LYS A 53 -12.87 4.68 -32.26
N SER A 54 -13.98 5.42 -32.42
CA SER A 54 -14.53 6.26 -31.35
C SER A 54 -14.75 5.49 -30.04
N SER A 55 -15.16 4.22 -30.11
CA SER A 55 -15.29 3.33 -28.95
C SER A 55 -13.98 3.09 -28.19
N ASP A 56 -12.88 2.96 -28.93
CA ASP A 56 -11.57 2.62 -28.37
C ASP A 56 -10.96 3.87 -27.72
N CYS A 57 -11.11 5.05 -28.36
CA CYS A 57 -10.85 6.35 -27.75
C CYS A 57 -11.58 6.54 -26.42
N GLN A 58 -12.91 6.31 -26.41
CA GLN A 58 -13.73 6.47 -25.21
C GLN A 58 -13.26 5.54 -24.09
N LEU A 59 -13.01 4.27 -24.41
CA LEU A 59 -12.52 3.30 -23.43
C LEU A 59 -11.16 3.71 -22.84
N TYR A 60 -10.24 4.19 -23.68
CA TYR A 60 -8.94 4.68 -23.23
C TYR A 60 -9.07 5.84 -22.24
N PHE A 61 -9.86 6.87 -22.58
CA PHE A 61 -10.11 7.99 -21.67
C PHE A 61 -10.79 7.57 -20.38
N HIS A 62 -11.73 6.61 -20.44
CA HIS A 62 -12.36 6.07 -19.23
C HIS A 62 -11.37 5.33 -18.33
N ILE A 63 -10.44 4.54 -18.89
CA ILE A 63 -9.40 3.85 -18.13
C ILE A 63 -8.45 4.85 -17.50
N GLN A 64 -8.03 5.88 -18.24
CA GLN A 64 -7.15 6.93 -17.73
C GLN A 64 -7.82 7.68 -16.57
N LEU A 65 -9.04 8.16 -16.76
CA LEU A 65 -9.80 8.85 -15.71
C LEU A 65 -9.98 7.96 -14.48
N ARG A 66 -10.27 6.66 -14.67
CA ARG A 66 -10.38 5.70 -13.57
C ARG A 66 -9.05 5.56 -12.83
N SER A 67 -7.92 5.43 -13.54
CA SER A 67 -6.60 5.35 -12.92
C SER A 67 -6.27 6.61 -12.12
N ASP A 68 -6.56 7.79 -12.66
CA ASP A 68 -6.31 9.08 -11.99
C ASP A 68 -7.17 9.25 -10.73
N LEU A 69 -8.44 8.80 -10.77
CA LEU A 69 -9.34 8.82 -9.62
C LEU A 69 -8.85 7.91 -8.49
N VAL A 70 -8.43 6.69 -8.81
CA VAL A 70 -7.91 5.74 -7.82
C VAL A 70 -6.58 6.23 -7.24
N LEU A 71 -5.71 6.81 -8.07
CA LEU A 71 -4.47 7.44 -7.62
C LEU A 71 -4.74 8.61 -6.66
N SER A 72 -5.70 9.47 -6.99
CA SER A 72 -6.12 10.59 -6.12
C SER A 72 -6.61 10.10 -4.75
N GLN A 73 -7.38 9.01 -4.73
CA GLN A 73 -7.80 8.36 -3.48
C GLN A 73 -6.61 7.83 -2.68
N ALA A 74 -5.68 7.14 -3.32
CA ALA A 74 -4.47 6.61 -2.67
C ALA A 74 -3.58 7.72 -2.10
N VAL A 75 -3.35 8.80 -2.86
CA VAL A 75 -2.59 9.98 -2.40
C VAL A 75 -3.27 10.62 -1.19
N THR A 76 -4.59 10.75 -1.19
CA THR A 76 -5.35 11.30 -0.06
C THR A 76 -5.18 10.44 1.19
N ILE A 77 -5.27 9.11 1.05
CA ILE A 77 -5.08 8.16 2.16
C ILE A 77 -3.66 8.25 2.72
N VAL A 78 -2.64 8.23 1.86
CA VAL A 78 -1.24 8.29 2.27
C VAL A 78 -0.92 9.62 2.93
N THR A 79 -1.39 10.73 2.36
CA THR A 79 -1.23 12.06 2.97
C THR A 79 -1.84 12.09 4.37
N THR A 80 -3.06 11.55 4.53
CA THR A 80 -3.72 11.46 5.83
C THR A 80 -2.94 10.58 6.81
N GLY A 81 -2.41 9.45 6.36
CA GLY A 81 -1.61 8.55 7.19
C GLY A 81 -0.28 9.17 7.63
N LEU A 82 0.41 9.88 6.73
CA LEU A 82 1.62 10.64 7.05
C LEU A 82 1.32 11.72 8.09
N LEU A 83 0.26 12.50 7.90
CA LEU A 83 -0.15 13.54 8.85
C LEU A 83 -0.50 12.95 10.23
N ALA A 84 -1.26 11.85 10.27
CA ALA A 84 -1.60 11.18 11.52
C ALA A 84 -0.36 10.66 12.27
N LEU A 85 0.61 10.09 11.55
CA LEU A 85 1.88 9.65 12.13
C LEU A 85 2.67 10.82 12.72
N LEU A 86 2.71 11.95 12.00
CA LEU A 86 3.40 13.15 12.43
C LEU A 86 2.75 13.76 13.68
N GLU A 87 1.41 13.81 13.74
CA GLU A 87 0.66 14.35 14.88
C GLU A 87 0.83 13.54 16.17
N GLN A 88 1.12 12.24 16.09
CA GLN A 88 1.32 11.39 17.27
C GLN A 88 2.54 11.80 18.10
N GLY A 89 3.48 12.58 17.55
CA GLY A 89 4.56 13.24 18.30
C GLY A 89 5.54 12.30 19.00
N SER A 90 5.47 10.99 18.77
CA SER A 90 6.27 9.99 19.47
C SER A 90 7.52 9.60 18.67
N ALA A 91 8.68 9.73 19.33
CA ALA A 91 10.01 9.29 18.89
C ALA A 91 10.54 9.91 17.58
N GLU A 92 11.86 9.84 17.41
CA GLU A 92 12.55 10.30 16.20
C GLU A 92 11.95 9.60 14.98
N LEU A 93 11.31 10.37 14.10
CA LEU A 93 10.81 9.84 12.83
C LEU A 93 12.00 9.26 12.06
N PRO A 94 11.84 8.09 11.40
CA PRO A 94 12.83 7.61 10.46
C PRO A 94 13.14 8.70 9.44
N ASP A 95 14.41 8.85 9.06
CA ASP A 95 14.79 9.83 8.06
C ASP A 95 14.27 9.41 6.68
N TRP A 96 13.11 9.95 6.29
CA TRP A 96 12.44 9.64 5.02
C TRP A 96 13.22 10.11 3.79
N SER A 97 14.27 10.92 3.97
CA SER A 97 15.20 11.23 2.89
C SER A 97 16.12 10.06 2.52
N ILE A 98 16.28 9.09 3.44
CA ILE A 98 17.11 7.89 3.25
C ILE A 98 16.22 6.68 3.00
N ASN A 99 15.21 6.46 3.84
CA ASN A 99 14.33 5.31 3.77
C ASN A 99 12.88 5.78 3.59
N SER A 100 12.30 5.51 2.42
CA SER A 100 10.89 5.79 2.17
C SER A 100 9.99 5.19 3.26
N PRO A 101 9.02 5.93 3.81
CA PRO A 101 8.11 5.38 4.81
C PRO A 101 7.28 4.23 4.22
N LEU A 102 7.14 3.16 5.01
CA LEU A 102 6.31 2.01 4.67
C LEU A 102 4.83 2.36 4.83
N VAL A 103 4.04 2.11 3.80
CA VAL A 103 2.58 2.15 3.86
C VAL A 103 2.06 0.73 3.66
N THR A 104 1.50 0.15 4.71
CA THR A 104 0.93 -1.20 4.68
C THR A 104 -0.55 -1.11 4.41
N VAL A 105 -0.97 -1.42 3.18
CA VAL A 105 -2.37 -1.39 2.79
C VAL A 105 -2.96 -2.79 2.89
N PHE A 106 -3.92 -3.00 3.77
CA PHE A 106 -4.60 -4.27 3.95
C PHE A 106 -6.07 -4.16 3.58
N SER A 107 -6.42 -4.79 2.45
CA SER A 107 -7.77 -4.82 1.91
C SER A 107 -8.52 -6.09 2.32
N PHE A 108 -9.83 -5.96 2.51
CA PHE A 108 -10.75 -7.06 2.76
C PHE A 108 -11.77 -7.25 1.63
N LEU A 109 -11.44 -6.81 0.41
CA LEU A 109 -12.24 -7.01 -0.79
C LEU A 109 -12.35 -8.49 -1.15
N SER A 110 -13.51 -8.90 -1.65
CA SER A 110 -13.71 -10.24 -2.18
C SER A 110 -13.26 -10.35 -3.63
N CYS A 111 -12.91 -11.57 -4.06
CA CYS A 111 -12.50 -11.85 -5.43
C CYS A 111 -13.68 -11.94 -6.43
N TYR A 112 -14.85 -11.37 -6.11
CA TYR A 112 -16.11 -11.58 -6.82
C TYR A 112 -16.83 -10.27 -7.13
N GLY A 113 -17.57 -10.27 -8.24
CA GLY A 113 -18.37 -9.13 -8.70
C GLY A 113 -17.53 -7.85 -8.79
N ASP A 114 -18.15 -6.73 -8.41
CA ASP A 114 -17.51 -5.41 -8.47
C ASP A 114 -16.26 -5.30 -7.59
N GLU A 115 -16.17 -6.09 -6.51
CA GLU A 115 -15.01 -6.04 -5.60
C GLU A 115 -13.73 -6.58 -6.23
N ARG A 116 -13.86 -7.48 -7.23
CA ARG A 116 -12.71 -7.94 -8.01
C ARG A 116 -12.11 -6.79 -8.81
N GLY A 117 -12.94 -6.00 -9.49
CA GLY A 117 -12.48 -4.83 -10.25
C GLY A 117 -11.84 -3.78 -9.34
N MET A 118 -12.41 -3.54 -8.16
CA MET A 118 -11.81 -2.66 -7.14
C MET A 118 -10.43 -3.17 -6.70
N MET A 119 -10.25 -4.48 -6.56
CA MET A 119 -8.98 -5.10 -6.18
C MET A 119 -7.92 -4.99 -7.29
N GLU A 120 -8.33 -5.17 -8.55
CA GLU A 120 -7.46 -4.98 -9.72
C GLU A 120 -6.99 -3.52 -9.82
N ASP A 121 -7.91 -2.57 -9.69
CA ASP A 121 -7.59 -1.13 -9.69
C ASP A 121 -6.67 -0.75 -8.51
N ALA A 122 -6.94 -1.28 -7.31
CA ALA A 122 -6.11 -1.04 -6.13
C ALA A 122 -4.69 -1.60 -6.32
N LYS A 123 -4.55 -2.84 -6.82
CA LYS A 123 -3.26 -3.48 -7.06
C LYS A 123 -2.38 -2.62 -7.97
N GLU A 124 -2.90 -2.18 -9.11
CA GLU A 124 -2.15 -1.36 -10.07
C GLU A 124 -1.82 0.03 -9.51
N CYS A 125 -2.74 0.64 -8.77
CA CYS A 125 -2.52 1.93 -8.13
C CYS A 125 -1.42 1.87 -7.07
N TRP A 126 -1.49 0.93 -6.13
CA TRP A 126 -0.50 0.83 -5.04
C TRP A 126 0.88 0.44 -5.55
N ALA A 127 0.96 -0.43 -6.57
CA ALA A 127 2.22 -0.82 -7.19
C ALA A 127 2.93 0.35 -7.88
N SER A 128 2.18 1.30 -8.46
CA SER A 128 2.74 2.44 -9.19
C SER A 128 2.93 3.70 -8.33
N LEU A 129 2.47 3.70 -7.08
CA LEU A 129 2.47 4.89 -6.23
C LEU A 129 3.89 5.44 -5.98
N HIS A 130 4.85 4.54 -5.73
CA HIS A 130 6.24 4.89 -5.42
C HIS A 130 6.89 5.74 -6.53
N ASP A 131 6.64 5.36 -7.79
CA ASP A 131 7.24 5.98 -8.97
C ASP A 131 6.46 7.21 -9.45
N ARG A 132 5.20 7.35 -9.04
CA ARG A 132 4.28 8.40 -9.54
C ARG A 132 4.12 9.58 -8.59
N VAL A 133 4.42 9.43 -7.31
CA VAL A 133 4.10 10.43 -6.29
C VAL A 133 5.31 10.76 -5.43
N LEU A 134 5.66 12.04 -5.42
CA LEU A 134 6.68 12.62 -4.55
C LEU A 134 6.02 13.53 -3.52
N PHE A 135 6.41 13.37 -2.27
CA PHE A 135 6.01 14.20 -1.15
C PHE A 135 7.12 15.20 -0.82
N LYS A 136 6.73 16.42 -0.44
CA LYS A 136 7.66 17.47 -0.04
C LYS A 136 7.02 18.32 1.05
N PHE A 137 7.76 18.52 2.14
CA PHE A 137 7.41 19.51 3.14
C PHE A 137 7.74 20.91 2.62
N LEU A 138 6.79 21.83 2.79
CA LEU A 138 6.94 23.23 2.43
C LEU A 138 6.78 24.08 3.68
N HIS A 139 7.64 25.08 3.84
CA HIS A 139 7.46 26.08 4.87
C HIS A 139 6.21 26.90 4.58
N ALA A 140 5.22 26.83 5.48
CA ALA A 140 4.05 27.68 5.41
C ALA A 140 4.46 29.12 5.74
N THR A 141 4.27 30.04 4.79
CA THR A 141 4.47 31.49 4.98
C THR A 141 3.17 32.23 5.32
N SER A 142 2.05 31.51 5.36
CA SER A 142 0.72 32.10 5.53
C SER A 142 0.37 32.33 7.00
N SER A 143 -0.09 33.54 7.32
CA SER A 143 -0.68 33.88 8.62
C SER A 143 -2.13 33.40 8.78
N VAL A 144 -2.73 32.81 7.73
CA VAL A 144 -4.14 32.39 7.68
C VAL A 144 -4.30 30.86 7.66
N ALA A 145 -3.34 30.15 7.05
CA ALA A 145 -3.36 28.69 6.95
C ALA A 145 -2.33 28.08 7.91
N SER A 146 -2.79 27.65 9.09
CA SER A 146 -1.98 27.06 10.16
C SER A 146 -2.04 25.53 10.17
N VAL A 147 -2.10 24.86 9.00
CA VAL A 147 -1.86 23.40 8.99
C VAL A 147 -0.35 23.19 9.18
N CYS A 148 0.07 23.37 10.43
CA CYS A 148 1.45 23.26 10.87
C CYS A 148 1.71 21.78 11.18
N VAL A 149 2.29 21.09 10.21
CA VAL A 149 2.84 19.74 10.39
C VAL A 149 4.12 19.88 11.25
N PRO A 150 4.44 18.94 12.17
CA PRO A 150 5.31 19.17 13.32
C PRO A 150 6.72 19.66 13.04
N THR A 151 7.31 20.30 14.04
CA THR A 151 8.68 20.83 14.07
C THR A 151 9.76 19.76 14.20
N ASN A 152 9.47 18.46 14.25
CA ASN A 152 10.46 17.39 14.51
C ASN A 152 10.84 16.59 13.26
N LEU A 153 10.94 17.25 12.11
CA LEU A 153 11.47 16.65 10.87
C LEU A 153 13.00 16.67 10.87
N SER A 154 13.62 15.72 10.16
CA SER A 154 15.06 15.75 9.87
C SER A 154 15.42 16.96 8.99
N GLU A 155 16.66 17.44 9.07
CA GLU A 155 17.10 18.62 8.32
C GLU A 155 16.93 18.50 6.79
N PRO A 156 17.18 17.34 6.16
CA PRO A 156 16.87 17.15 4.73
C PRO A 156 15.39 17.38 4.41
N LEU A 157 14.48 16.85 5.24
CA LEU A 157 13.05 17.01 5.02
C LEU A 157 12.58 18.45 5.25
N ARG A 158 13.13 19.15 6.26
CA ARG A 158 12.86 20.57 6.51
C ARG A 158 13.32 21.46 5.37
N SER A 159 14.50 21.18 4.80
CA SER A 159 15.05 21.92 3.66
C SER A 159 14.32 21.63 2.34
N GLY A 160 13.26 20.81 2.36
CA GLY A 160 12.40 20.56 1.22
C GLY A 160 12.90 19.45 0.29
N CYS A 161 13.66 18.50 0.83
CA CYS A 161 13.95 17.23 0.16
C CYS A 161 12.63 16.50 -0.15
N THR A 162 12.54 15.94 -1.35
CA THR A 162 11.41 15.11 -1.78
C THR A 162 11.62 13.68 -1.35
N PHE A 163 10.54 12.97 -1.01
CA PHE A 163 10.57 11.54 -0.72
C PHE A 163 9.37 10.84 -1.37
N SER A 164 9.56 9.57 -1.75
CA SER A 164 8.48 8.66 -2.13
C SER A 164 8.07 7.81 -0.93
N VAL A 165 6.89 7.20 -1.00
CA VAL A 165 6.43 6.18 -0.03
C VAL A 165 6.63 4.78 -0.60
N TYR A 166 6.88 3.79 0.27
CA TYR A 166 6.96 2.39 -0.13
C TYR A 166 5.66 1.69 0.25
N ALA A 167 4.75 1.52 -0.71
CA ALA A 167 3.44 0.92 -0.46
C ALA A 167 3.46 -0.59 -0.70
N VAL A 168 2.91 -1.37 0.24
CA VAL A 168 2.72 -2.81 0.09
C VAL A 168 1.24 -3.13 0.24
N PHE A 169 0.64 -3.71 -0.80
CA PHE A 169 -0.78 -4.02 -0.86
C PHE A 169 -1.06 -5.50 -0.60
N TRP A 170 -1.89 -5.76 0.40
CA TRP A 170 -2.34 -7.08 0.85
C TRP A 170 -3.85 -7.20 0.68
N ASN A 171 -4.34 -8.41 0.46
CA ASN A 171 -5.78 -8.67 0.44
C ASN A 171 -6.16 -9.95 1.19
N LEU A 172 -7.25 -9.91 1.93
CA LEU A 172 -7.89 -11.09 2.49
C LEU A 172 -9.41 -11.02 2.34
N GLY A 173 -9.95 -11.77 1.37
CA GLY A 173 -11.37 -11.83 1.08
C GLY A 173 -12.18 -12.52 2.18
N ILE A 174 -12.78 -11.74 3.07
CA ILE A 174 -13.69 -12.23 4.12
C ILE A 174 -15.14 -12.06 3.64
N ASN A 175 -15.55 -12.79 2.61
CA ASN A 175 -16.92 -12.77 2.09
C ASN A 175 -17.52 -14.19 1.98
N HIS A 176 -18.85 -14.26 1.92
CA HIS A 176 -19.68 -15.46 1.84
C HIS A 176 -20.00 -15.89 0.40
N GLU A 177 -20.18 -14.94 -0.53
CA GLU A 177 -20.30 -15.23 -1.96
C GLU A 177 -19.05 -15.97 -2.47
N ALA A 178 -17.91 -15.69 -1.83
CA ALA A 178 -16.68 -16.42 -2.07
C ALA A 178 -16.77 -17.91 -1.74
N THR A 179 -17.46 -18.32 -0.67
CA THR A 179 -17.52 -19.75 -0.32
C THR A 179 -18.56 -20.51 -1.16
N PHE A 180 -19.64 -19.87 -1.60
CA PHE A 180 -20.60 -20.47 -2.54
C PHE A 180 -20.08 -20.47 -4.00
N ALA A 181 -19.33 -19.45 -4.41
CA ALA A 181 -18.70 -19.39 -5.72
C ALA A 181 -17.35 -20.12 -5.80
N GLN A 182 -16.63 -20.31 -4.68
CA GLN A 182 -15.47 -21.23 -4.62
C GLN A 182 -15.88 -22.66 -4.95
N SER A 183 -17.10 -23.09 -4.60
CA SER A 183 -17.63 -24.39 -5.02
C SER A 183 -18.06 -24.47 -6.48
N ILE A 184 -18.13 -23.34 -7.22
CA ILE A 184 -18.65 -23.34 -8.61
C ILE A 184 -17.61 -22.92 -9.66
N ALA A 185 -16.73 -21.93 -9.44
CA ALA A 185 -15.58 -21.58 -10.33
C ALA A 185 -14.78 -20.34 -9.86
N GLY A 186 -14.69 -20.06 -8.57
CA GLY A 186 -14.10 -18.82 -8.07
C GLY A 186 -12.58 -18.84 -8.01
N ASN A 187 -11.92 -18.22 -8.98
CA ASN A 187 -10.46 -18.20 -9.09
C ASN A 187 -9.82 -17.18 -8.12
N SER A 188 -9.36 -17.64 -6.95
CA SER A 188 -8.63 -16.83 -5.95
C SER A 188 -7.17 -16.50 -6.33
N THR A 189 -6.74 -16.85 -7.56
CA THR A 189 -5.39 -16.56 -8.06
C THR A 189 -5.00 -15.09 -7.96
N LEU A 190 -5.95 -14.16 -8.12
CA LEU A 190 -5.65 -12.74 -7.98
C LEU A 190 -5.17 -12.42 -6.56
N GLU A 191 -5.91 -12.81 -5.53
CA GLU A 191 -5.51 -12.61 -4.13
C GLU A 191 -4.21 -13.34 -3.80
N GLN A 192 -4.03 -14.57 -4.28
CA GLN A 192 -2.77 -15.31 -4.12
C GLN A 192 -1.60 -14.54 -4.72
N SER A 193 -1.75 -14.03 -5.95
CA SER A 193 -0.71 -13.26 -6.64
C SER A 193 -0.38 -11.95 -5.92
N ILE A 194 -1.39 -11.28 -5.36
CA ILE A 194 -1.23 -10.06 -4.57
C ILE A 194 -0.40 -10.37 -3.33
N ASN A 195 -0.80 -11.34 -2.52
CA ASN A 195 -0.12 -11.64 -1.26
C ASN A 195 1.30 -12.18 -1.48
N LEU A 196 1.52 -12.99 -2.51
CA LEU A 196 2.86 -13.46 -2.88
C LEU A 196 3.77 -12.34 -3.39
N ALA A 197 3.23 -11.37 -4.13
CA ALA A 197 4.00 -10.18 -4.54
C ALA A 197 4.29 -9.26 -3.34
N ALA A 198 3.30 -9.08 -2.47
CA ALA A 198 3.38 -8.24 -1.28
C ALA A 198 4.47 -8.71 -0.32
N VAL A 199 4.54 -10.02 -0.05
CA VAL A 199 5.54 -10.55 0.88
C VAL A 199 6.96 -10.42 0.35
N LYS A 200 7.15 -10.60 -0.96
CA LYS A 200 8.44 -10.35 -1.61
C LYS A 200 8.84 -8.88 -1.53
N ALA A 201 7.90 -7.97 -1.85
CA ALA A 201 8.14 -6.53 -1.79
C ALA A 201 8.46 -6.06 -0.36
N LEU A 202 7.75 -6.58 0.65
CA LEU A 202 8.01 -6.26 2.06
C LEU A 202 9.35 -6.81 2.54
N ALA A 203 9.72 -8.04 2.17
CA ALA A 203 11.01 -8.63 2.50
C ALA A 203 12.16 -7.83 1.88
N SER A 204 12.05 -7.42 0.61
CA SER A 204 13.03 -6.56 -0.05
C SER A 204 13.15 -5.20 0.65
N TYR A 205 12.03 -4.58 1.03
CA TYR A 205 12.02 -3.34 1.80
C TYR A 205 12.75 -3.50 3.14
N ALA A 206 12.39 -4.52 3.92
CA ALA A 206 13.01 -4.79 5.21
C ALA A 206 14.53 -5.01 5.07
N SER A 207 14.98 -5.77 4.06
CA SER A 207 16.42 -6.00 3.82
C SER A 207 17.20 -4.75 3.40
N ALA A 208 16.53 -3.73 2.88
CA ALA A 208 17.16 -2.49 2.45
C ALA A 208 17.35 -1.49 3.62
N LEU A 209 16.65 -1.70 4.73
CA LEU A 209 16.77 -0.86 5.92
C LEU A 209 18.08 -1.15 6.66
N LYS A 210 18.79 -0.10 7.09
CA LYS A 210 20.11 -0.23 7.74
C LYS A 210 20.05 -0.78 9.17
N ASN A 211 18.98 -0.53 9.90
CA ASN A 211 18.86 -0.81 11.34
C ASN A 211 17.51 -1.50 11.63
N VAL A 212 17.35 -2.74 11.18
CA VAL A 212 16.17 -3.55 11.50
C VAL A 212 16.42 -4.30 12.81
N SER A 213 15.41 -4.38 13.67
CA SER A 213 15.52 -5.18 14.90
C SER A 213 15.42 -6.68 14.58
N ASN A 214 16.11 -7.53 15.35
CA ASN A 214 16.01 -8.99 15.19
C ASN A 214 14.54 -9.46 15.24
N THR A 215 13.72 -8.85 16.11
CA THR A 215 12.28 -9.15 16.19
C THR A 215 11.55 -8.85 14.88
N ALA A 216 11.86 -7.73 14.22
CA ALA A 216 11.27 -7.41 12.92
C ALA A 216 11.71 -8.40 11.83
N GLU A 217 12.98 -8.82 11.83
CA GLU A 217 13.49 -9.84 10.89
C GLU A 217 12.79 -11.19 11.08
N GLU A 218 12.65 -11.65 12.33
CA GLU A 218 11.92 -12.88 12.68
C GLU A 218 10.45 -12.82 12.23
N LEU A 219 9.77 -11.70 12.47
CA LEU A 219 8.38 -11.50 12.04
C LEU A 219 8.25 -11.50 10.51
N VAL A 220 9.20 -10.89 9.78
CA VAL A 220 9.21 -10.91 8.31
C VAL A 220 9.42 -12.34 7.79
N ALA A 221 10.31 -13.12 8.41
CA ALA A 221 10.54 -14.51 8.04
C ALA A 221 9.31 -15.41 8.32
N GLU A 222 8.66 -15.22 9.47
CA GLU A 222 7.42 -15.93 9.82
C GLU A 222 6.28 -15.57 8.86
N LEU A 223 6.12 -14.29 8.52
CA LEU A 223 5.15 -13.81 7.54
C LEU A 223 5.41 -14.43 6.16
N THR A 224 6.67 -14.47 5.73
CA THR A 224 7.08 -15.09 4.45
C THR A 224 6.67 -16.55 4.41
N THR A 225 7.04 -17.31 5.43
CA THR A 225 6.68 -18.73 5.55
C THR A 225 5.16 -18.93 5.54
N THR A 226 4.42 -18.08 6.26
CA THR A 226 2.95 -18.17 6.36
C THR A 226 2.26 -17.90 5.02
N VAL A 227 2.72 -16.89 4.29
CA VAL A 227 2.15 -16.50 3.00
C VAL A 227 2.50 -17.54 1.93
N GLU A 228 3.73 -18.04 1.88
CA GLU A 228 4.14 -19.06 0.92
C GLU A 228 3.39 -20.39 1.14
N ALA A 229 3.11 -20.75 2.39
CA ALA A 229 2.36 -21.96 2.71
C ALA A 229 0.86 -21.84 2.37
N ASN A 230 0.23 -20.69 2.65
CA ASN A 230 -1.19 -20.47 2.36
C ASN A 230 -1.49 -18.97 2.13
N PRO A 231 -1.37 -18.48 0.89
CA PRO A 231 -1.49 -17.05 0.58
C PRO A 231 -2.94 -16.53 0.52
N THR A 232 -3.95 -17.37 0.78
CA THR A 232 -5.38 -17.00 0.66
C THR A 232 -6.22 -17.81 1.65
N ASN A 233 -7.46 -18.16 1.32
CA ASN A 233 -8.34 -19.04 2.10
C ASN A 233 -8.68 -18.51 3.49
N LYS A 234 -8.88 -17.19 3.62
CA LYS A 234 -9.24 -16.54 4.89
C LYS A 234 -8.19 -16.83 6.00
N ASN A 235 -6.93 -16.99 5.61
CA ASN A 235 -5.80 -17.13 6.52
C ASN A 235 -5.57 -15.83 7.31
N ILE A 236 -6.26 -15.68 8.44
CA ILE A 236 -6.18 -14.49 9.32
C ILE A 236 -4.77 -14.29 9.88
N SER A 237 -3.92 -15.33 9.91
CA SER A 237 -2.53 -15.18 10.33
C SER A 237 -1.75 -14.21 9.45
N ILE A 238 -2.07 -14.11 8.15
CA ILE A 238 -1.47 -13.09 7.27
C ILE A 238 -1.77 -11.69 7.81
N PHE A 239 -3.04 -11.39 8.10
CA PHE A 239 -3.42 -10.08 8.64
C PHE A 239 -2.71 -9.77 9.96
N ARG A 240 -2.67 -10.73 10.89
CA ARG A 240 -2.00 -10.59 12.18
C ARG A 240 -0.51 -10.28 12.03
N LEU A 241 0.19 -11.07 11.23
CA LEU A 241 1.63 -10.93 11.02
C LEU A 241 1.95 -9.65 10.26
N VAL A 242 1.15 -9.28 9.24
CA VAL A 242 1.33 -8.02 8.51
C VAL A 242 1.19 -6.81 9.44
N MET A 243 0.22 -6.80 10.36
CA MET A 243 0.09 -5.70 11.33
C MET A 243 1.23 -5.68 12.36
N ALA A 244 1.69 -6.86 12.82
CA ALA A 244 2.84 -6.96 13.72
C ALA A 244 4.13 -6.44 13.04
N VAL A 245 4.39 -6.88 11.81
CA VAL A 245 5.52 -6.39 11.01
C VAL A 245 5.40 -4.89 10.74
N ASN A 246 4.19 -4.40 10.43
CA ASN A 246 3.96 -2.97 10.22
C ASN A 246 4.38 -2.15 11.45
N VAL A 247 4.01 -2.56 12.66
CA VAL A 247 4.46 -1.89 13.88
C VAL A 247 5.97 -2.01 14.08
N ALA A 248 6.53 -3.21 13.88
CA ALA A 248 7.96 -3.45 14.05
C ALA A 248 8.85 -2.67 13.06
N LEU A 249 8.31 -2.30 11.89
CA LEU A 249 8.98 -1.49 10.87
C LEU A 249 8.55 -0.02 10.86
N HIS A 250 7.81 0.44 11.88
CA HIS A 250 7.28 1.80 11.96
C HIS A 250 6.46 2.24 10.73
N GLY A 251 5.73 1.30 10.13
CA GLY A 251 4.89 1.54 8.96
C GLY A 251 3.52 2.14 9.31
N ILE A 252 2.89 2.73 8.29
CA ILE A 252 1.57 3.33 8.36
C ILE A 252 0.53 2.29 7.90
N PRO A 253 -0.35 1.80 8.79
CA PRO A 253 -1.36 0.83 8.40
C PRO A 253 -2.58 1.51 7.77
N VAL A 254 -3.05 0.99 6.64
CA VAL A 254 -4.28 1.38 5.97
C VAL A 254 -5.19 0.17 5.87
N LEU A 255 -6.33 0.18 6.55
CA LEU A 255 -7.31 -0.92 6.53
C LEU A 255 -8.54 -0.54 5.73
N CYS A 256 -8.84 -1.29 4.66
CA CYS A 256 -9.93 -0.93 3.75
C CYS A 256 -10.79 -2.13 3.31
N CYS A 257 -12.01 -1.83 2.89
CA CYS A 257 -12.92 -2.74 2.20
C CYS A 257 -13.82 -1.91 1.30
N LYS A 258 -14.74 -2.54 0.54
CA LYS A 258 -15.63 -1.87 -0.42
C LYS A 258 -16.31 -0.61 0.12
N SER A 259 -16.81 -0.65 1.35
CA SER A 259 -17.63 0.43 1.90
C SER A 259 -17.11 1.07 3.18
N GLY A 260 -15.95 0.62 3.68
CA GLY A 260 -15.31 1.18 4.87
C GLY A 260 -16.08 0.99 6.18
N LYS A 261 -17.17 0.22 6.18
CA LYS A 261 -18.05 0.00 7.35
C LYS A 261 -17.77 -1.33 8.04
N ASP A 262 -18.13 -2.45 7.41
CA ASP A 262 -18.30 -3.73 8.11
C ASP A 262 -16.96 -4.43 8.35
N ARG A 263 -16.37 -5.02 7.31
CA ARG A 263 -15.06 -5.71 7.36
C ARG A 263 -13.95 -4.80 7.88
N THR A 264 -13.95 -3.54 7.47
CA THR A 264 -13.00 -2.53 7.96
C THR A 264 -13.13 -2.33 9.47
N SER A 265 -14.34 -2.26 10.02
CA SER A 265 -14.49 -2.12 11.47
C SER A 265 -14.08 -3.40 12.21
N MET A 266 -14.32 -4.58 11.64
CA MET A 266 -13.84 -5.82 12.24
C MET A 266 -12.31 -5.84 12.30
N ALA A 267 -11.63 -5.42 11.23
CA ALA A 267 -10.18 -5.33 11.18
C ALA A 267 -9.61 -4.28 12.14
N ILE A 268 -10.16 -3.05 12.13
CA ILE A 268 -9.71 -1.95 12.99
C ILE A 268 -9.83 -2.34 14.46
N THR A 269 -11.00 -2.80 14.89
CA THR A 269 -11.21 -3.18 16.30
C THR A 269 -10.34 -4.35 16.73
N TYR A 270 -10.03 -5.27 15.81
CA TYR A 270 -9.11 -6.37 16.08
C TYR A 270 -7.67 -5.88 16.29
N GLU A 271 -7.23 -4.94 15.46
CA GLU A 271 -5.91 -4.32 15.56
C GLU A 271 -5.79 -3.41 16.80
N GLU A 272 -6.81 -2.62 17.11
CA GLU A 272 -6.90 -1.85 18.37
C GLU A 272 -6.77 -2.79 19.58
N GLY A 273 -7.46 -3.93 19.57
CA GLY A 273 -7.34 -4.94 20.61
C GLY A 273 -5.92 -5.50 20.74
N ARG A 274 -5.23 -5.76 19.62
CA ARG A 274 -3.85 -6.26 19.61
C ARG A 274 -2.89 -5.23 20.21
N ILE A 275 -2.98 -3.98 19.76
CA ILE A 275 -2.15 -2.87 20.25
C ILE A 275 -2.35 -2.68 21.76
N ILE A 276 -3.60 -2.67 22.23
CA ILE A 276 -3.87 -2.55 23.67
C ILE A 276 -3.31 -3.74 24.45
N ARG A 277 -3.43 -4.96 23.91
CA ARG A 277 -2.86 -6.16 24.52
C ARG A 277 -1.36 -6.06 24.73
N GLU A 278 -0.64 -5.63 23.69
CA GLU A 278 0.81 -5.53 23.72
C GLU A 278 1.31 -4.40 24.62
N ASN A 279 0.55 -3.30 24.73
CA ASN A 279 0.99 -2.11 25.48
C ASN A 279 0.44 -2.02 26.91
N CYS A 280 -0.66 -2.71 27.23
CA CYS A 280 -1.35 -2.58 28.52
C CYS A 280 -1.37 -3.89 29.33
N GLY A 281 -0.74 -4.97 28.85
CA GLY A 281 -0.63 -6.22 29.60
C GLY A 281 -1.95 -6.95 29.81
N VAL A 282 -2.95 -6.74 28.94
CA VAL A 282 -4.22 -7.47 29.01
C VAL A 282 -4.07 -8.89 28.44
N THR A 283 -4.87 -9.84 28.95
CA THR A 283 -4.87 -11.22 28.46
C THR A 283 -5.58 -11.35 27.10
N ALA A 284 -5.41 -12.49 26.43
CA ALA A 284 -6.14 -12.76 25.18
C ALA A 284 -7.67 -12.80 25.38
N GLU A 285 -8.14 -13.24 26.54
CA GLU A 285 -9.56 -13.25 26.90
C GLU A 285 -10.10 -11.82 27.07
N GLN A 286 -9.39 -11.00 27.84
CA GLN A 286 -9.72 -9.58 28.02
C GLN A 286 -9.69 -8.82 26.68
N MET A 287 -8.72 -9.08 25.81
CA MET A 287 -8.71 -8.54 24.44
C MET A 287 -9.99 -8.91 23.68
N GLY A 288 -10.46 -10.16 23.80
CA GLY A 288 -11.71 -10.61 23.18
C GLY A 288 -12.93 -9.84 23.67
N GLU A 289 -13.05 -9.64 24.98
CA GLU A 289 -14.13 -8.85 25.59
C GLU A 289 -14.08 -7.38 25.15
N MET A 290 -12.89 -6.78 25.12
CA MET A 290 -12.69 -5.41 24.64
C MET A 290 -13.11 -5.23 23.19
N ILE A 291 -12.73 -6.16 22.31
CA ILE A 291 -13.15 -6.13 20.89
C ILE A 291 -14.68 -6.19 20.78
N VAL A 292 -15.33 -7.02 21.60
CA VAL A 292 -16.80 -7.08 21.65
C VAL A 292 -17.38 -5.72 22.07
N CYS A 293 -16.83 -5.07 23.09
CA CYS A 293 -17.23 -3.73 23.52
C CYS A 293 -17.03 -2.69 22.41
N LEU A 294 -15.87 -2.66 21.75
CA LEU A 294 -15.58 -1.72 20.66
C LEU A 294 -16.53 -1.90 19.46
N ARG A 295 -16.87 -3.15 19.13
CA ARG A 295 -17.82 -3.44 18.03
C ARG A 295 -19.27 -3.17 18.41
N ARG A 296 -19.60 -3.23 19.69
CA ARG A 296 -20.97 -3.00 20.18
C ARG A 296 -21.24 -1.53 20.46
N GLU A 297 -20.33 -0.82 21.11
CA GLU A 297 -20.55 0.54 21.60
C GLU A 297 -19.46 1.53 21.14
N GLY A 298 -18.44 1.06 20.42
CA GLY A 298 -17.35 1.90 19.95
C GLY A 298 -17.69 2.72 18.71
N VAL A 299 -16.79 3.66 18.42
CA VAL A 299 -16.95 4.70 17.38
C VAL A 299 -17.13 4.15 15.97
N ARG A 300 -16.69 2.92 15.71
CA ARG A 300 -16.77 2.29 14.40
C ARG A 300 -18.21 1.96 13.96
N ARG A 301 -19.18 1.88 14.90
CA ARG A 301 -20.61 1.80 14.54
C ARG A 301 -21.16 3.11 13.96
N GLU A 302 -20.53 4.24 14.25
CA GLU A 302 -20.93 5.53 13.67
C GLU A 302 -20.69 5.58 12.17
N ASN A 303 -19.71 4.83 11.64
CA ASN A 303 -19.53 4.69 10.20
C ASN A 303 -20.77 4.08 9.53
N CYS A 304 -21.39 3.08 10.16
CA CYS A 304 -22.66 2.54 9.68
C CYS A 304 -23.76 3.61 9.75
N ARG A 305 -23.90 4.29 10.90
CA ARG A 305 -24.94 5.31 11.06
C ARG A 305 -24.82 6.44 10.03
N LYS A 306 -23.60 6.94 9.79
CA LYS A 306 -23.34 8.04 8.84
C LYS A 306 -23.59 7.62 7.39
N ASN A 307 -23.26 6.38 7.02
CA ASN A 307 -23.35 5.93 5.63
C ASN A 307 -24.75 5.44 5.24
N ILE A 308 -25.49 4.84 6.18
CA ILE A 308 -26.77 4.15 5.87
C ILE A 308 -27.91 4.50 6.85
N GLY A 309 -27.70 5.48 7.74
CA GLY A 309 -28.69 5.93 8.73
C GLY A 309 -28.90 4.99 9.93
N LYS A 310 -28.23 3.83 9.97
CA LYS A 310 -28.37 2.82 11.02
C LYS A 310 -27.02 2.36 11.56
N ALA A 311 -26.90 2.26 12.87
CA ALA A 311 -25.72 1.72 13.54
C ALA A 311 -25.67 0.18 13.52
N LEU A 312 -25.89 -0.44 12.36
CA LEU A 312 -25.90 -1.90 12.22
C LEU A 312 -24.93 -2.31 11.13
N TYR A 313 -24.18 -3.37 11.39
CA TYR A 313 -23.34 -4.00 10.37
C TYR A 313 -24.18 -4.79 9.38
N SER A 314 -23.79 -4.76 8.11
CA SER A 314 -24.47 -5.45 7.02
C SER A 314 -23.99 -6.90 6.87
N PHE A 315 -24.21 -7.72 7.91
CA PHE A 315 -24.01 -9.16 7.85
C PHE A 315 -25.32 -9.93 8.00
N SER A 316 -25.52 -10.98 7.21
CA SER A 316 -26.64 -11.91 7.41
C SER A 316 -26.29 -13.00 8.42
N PRO A 317 -27.27 -13.56 9.15
CA PRO A 317 -27.02 -14.68 10.07
C PRO A 317 -26.34 -15.87 9.39
N PHE A 318 -26.65 -16.14 8.12
CA PHE A 318 -26.01 -17.20 7.34
C PHE A 318 -24.53 -16.90 7.05
N GLN A 319 -24.19 -15.64 6.76
CA GLN A 319 -22.81 -15.21 6.50
C GLN A 319 -21.88 -15.48 7.67
N MET A 320 -22.39 -15.40 8.90
CA MET A 320 -21.62 -15.59 10.13
C MET A 320 -20.89 -16.94 10.20
N ASN A 321 -21.42 -17.98 9.55
CA ASN A 321 -20.80 -19.30 9.51
C ASN A 321 -19.50 -19.34 8.70
N PHE A 322 -19.32 -18.42 7.75
CA PHE A 322 -18.19 -18.39 6.81
C PHE A 322 -17.15 -17.32 7.14
N ILE A 323 -17.39 -16.54 8.19
CA ILE A 323 -16.50 -15.48 8.67
C ILE A 323 -15.63 -16.06 9.81
N PRO A 324 -14.30 -15.82 9.81
CA PRO A 324 -13.43 -16.19 10.93
C PRO A 324 -13.96 -15.64 12.25
N LYS A 325 -13.84 -16.39 13.34
CA LYS A 325 -14.45 -16.03 14.64
C LYS A 325 -14.04 -14.63 15.10
N GLU A 326 -12.80 -14.25 14.83
CA GLU A 326 -12.19 -12.99 15.18
C GLU A 326 -12.78 -11.80 14.42
N PHE A 327 -13.39 -12.03 13.26
CA PHE A 327 -14.04 -11.02 12.42
C PHE A 327 -15.56 -11.02 12.54
N ARG A 328 -16.11 -11.75 13.51
CA ARG A 328 -17.55 -11.80 13.76
C ARG A 328 -18.01 -10.58 14.57
N PRO A 329 -19.02 -9.82 14.13
CA PRO A 329 -19.67 -8.82 14.97
C PRO A 329 -20.44 -9.49 16.13
N PRO A 330 -20.60 -8.81 17.29
CA PRO A 330 -21.42 -9.30 18.40
C PRO A 330 -22.91 -9.44 18.03
N SER A 331 -23.59 -10.39 18.65
CA SER A 331 -25.05 -10.55 18.49
C SER A 331 -25.81 -9.26 18.81
N GLY A 332 -26.80 -8.94 17.96
CA GLY A 332 -27.59 -7.71 18.04
C GLY A 332 -26.97 -6.48 17.39
N THR A 333 -25.77 -6.60 16.79
CA THR A 333 -25.09 -5.47 16.11
C THR A 333 -25.10 -5.57 14.59
N PHE A 334 -25.67 -6.63 14.02
CA PHE A 334 -25.72 -6.89 12.57
C PHE A 334 -27.12 -7.33 12.13
N ALA A 335 -27.48 -7.09 10.87
CA ALA A 335 -28.71 -7.61 10.28
C ALA A 335 -28.60 -7.81 8.76
N GLN A 336 -29.46 -8.69 8.24
CA GLN A 336 -29.61 -8.94 6.81
C GLN A 336 -30.40 -7.83 6.13
N GLY A 337 -30.14 -7.61 4.83
CA GLY A 337 -30.90 -6.66 4.01
C GLY A 337 -30.56 -5.19 4.28
N ILE A 338 -29.40 -4.95 4.89
CA ILE A 338 -28.85 -3.62 5.08
C ILE A 338 -28.01 -3.26 3.85
N ALA A 339 -28.00 -1.99 3.45
CA ALA A 339 -27.16 -1.52 2.36
C ALA A 339 -25.67 -1.71 2.72
N SER A 340 -24.94 -2.37 1.83
CA SER A 340 -23.50 -2.65 1.99
C SER A 340 -22.62 -1.56 1.44
#